data_AF-A0A4V0P7M9-F1
#
_entry.id   AF-A0A4V0P7M9-F1
#
_cell.length_a   1.000
_cell.length_b   1.000
_cell.length_c   1.000
_cell.angle_alpha   90.00
_cell.angle_beta   90.00
_cell.angle_gamma   90.00
#
_symmetry.space_group_name_H-M   'P 1'
#
loop_
_entity.id
_entity.type
_entity.pdbx_description
1 polymer ?
#
loop_
_entity_poly.entity_id
_entity_poly.type
_entity_poly.pdbx_seq_one_letter_code
_entity_poly.pdbx_strand_id
1 'polypeptide(L)' 'MTEFQKITHEIRQLQVELNHLGSCNTKDLTAEQIAHIDERFFLAIEKQSKLIARLNNKPEGFF' A
#
# COMPACT_ATOMS: atom_id res chain seq x y z
N MET A 1 8.07 15.92 -11.14
CA MET A 1 7.88 15.42 -9.76
C MET A 1 9.22 14.92 -9.22
N THR A 2 9.60 15.35 -8.02
CA THR A 2 10.77 14.80 -7.31
C THR A 2 10.53 13.36 -6.88
N GLU A 3 11.58 12.59 -6.58
CA GLU A 3 11.43 11.22 -6.04
C GLU A 3 10.59 11.21 -4.75
N PHE A 4 10.76 12.22 -3.89
CA PHE A 4 9.92 12.41 -2.72
C PHE A 4 8.43 12.56 -3.07
N GLN A 5 8.10 13.37 -4.07
CA GLN A 5 6.72 13.55 -4.54
C GLN A 5 6.15 12.27 -5.15
N LYS A 6 6.96 11.50 -5.89
CA LYS A 6 6.54 10.20 -6.44
C LYS A 6 6.25 9.18 -5.34
N ILE A 7 7.16 9.02 -4.38
CA ILE A 7 6.98 8.10 -3.24
C ILE A 7 5.74 8.48 -2.43
N THR A 8 5.56 9.77 -2.14
CA THR A 8 4.39 10.27 -1.40
C THR A 8 3.09 10.01 -2.16
N HIS A 9 3.08 10.22 -3.48
CA HIS A 9 1.94 9.92 -4.33
C HIS A 9 1.61 8.41 -4.31
N GLU A 10 2.63 7.56 -4.43
CA GLU A 10 2.46 6.11 -4.43
C GLU A 10 1.94 5.58 -3.09
N ILE A 11 2.43 6.10 -1.95
CA ILE A 11 1.89 5.78 -0.62
C ILE A 11 0.40 6.15 -0.54
N ARG A 12 0.00 7.30 -1.10
CA ARG A 12 -1.40 7.72 -1.12
C ARG A 12 -2.27 6.79 -1.98
N GLN A 13 -1.79 6.35 -3.14
CA GLN A 13 -2.51 5.39 -3.97
C GLN A 13 -2.67 4.05 -3.25
N LEU A 14 -1.61 3.55 -2.61
CA LEU A 14 -1.67 2.33 -1.81
C LEU A 14 -2.66 2.45 -0.64
N GLN A 15 -2.77 3.62 0.00
CA GLN A 15 -3.76 3.83 1.04
C GLN A 15 -5.20 3.72 0.50
N VAL A 16 -5.45 4.23 -0.70
CA VAL A 16 -6.77 4.11 -1.35
C VAL A 16 -7.07 2.64 -1.67
N GLU A 17 -6.09 1.90 -2.20
CA GLU A 17 -6.24 0.46 -2.47
C GLU A 17 -6.48 -0.34 -1.19
N LEU A 18 -5.73 -0.08 -0.12
CA LEU A 18 -5.93 -0.72 1.18
C LEU A 18 -7.32 -0.46 1.76
N ASN A 19 -7.79 0.79 1.68
CA ASN A 19 -9.13 1.13 2.14
C ASN A 19 -10.21 0.40 1.33
N HIS A 20 -10.04 0.30 0.01
CA HIS A 20 -10.95 -0.44 -0.85
C HIS A 20 -10.96 -1.93 -0.47
N LEU A 21 -9.79 -2.58 -0.45
CA LEU A 21 -9.67 -4.01 -0.18
C LEU A 21 -10.15 -4.37 1.23
N GLY A 22 -9.82 -3.55 2.24
CA GLY A 22 -10.27 -3.76 3.62
C GLY A 22 -11.76 -3.45 3.87
N SER A 23 -12.43 -2.75 2.94
CA SER A 23 -13.87 -2.48 3.00
C SER A 23 -14.69 -3.40 2.09
N CYS A 24 -14.05 -4.32 1.36
CA CYS A 24 -14.76 -5.26 0.50
C CYS A 24 -15.66 -6.17 1.33
N ASN A 25 -16.94 -6.23 0.94
CA ASN A 25 -17.84 -7.22 1.49
C ASN A 25 -17.47 -8.60 0.93
N THR A 26 -17.27 -9.57 1.82
CA THR A 26 -16.95 -10.95 1.45
C THR A 26 -18.18 -11.84 1.34
N LYS A 27 -19.38 -11.30 1.61
CA LYS A 27 -20.64 -11.99 1.39
C LYS A 27 -20.75 -12.36 -0.09
N ASP A 28 -21.10 -13.61 -0.36
CA ASP A 28 -21.24 -14.22 -1.68
C ASP A 28 -19.92 -14.45 -2.45
N LEU A 29 -18.77 -14.24 -1.82
CA LEU A 29 -17.47 -14.63 -2.38
C LEU A 29 -17.10 -16.08 -2.00
N THR A 30 -16.40 -16.75 -2.91
CA THR A 30 -15.76 -18.04 -2.60
C THR A 30 -14.53 -17.82 -1.71
N ALA A 31 -14.09 -18.88 -1.03
CA ALA A 31 -12.86 -18.84 -0.23
C ALA A 31 -11.63 -18.44 -1.08
N GLU A 32 -11.58 -18.85 -2.35
CA GLU A 32 -10.51 -18.48 -3.29
C GLU A 32 -10.51 -16.99 -3.62
N GLN A 33 -11.70 -16.40 -3.81
CA GLN A 33 -11.84 -14.97 -4.05
C GLN A 33 -11.45 -14.15 -2.81
N ILE A 34 -11.83 -14.61 -1.62
CA ILE A 34 -11.41 -14.00 -0.35
C ILE A 34 -9.90 -14.08 -0.20
N ALA A 35 -9.29 -15.25 -0.44
CA ALA A 35 -7.85 -15.43 -0.36
C ALA A 35 -7.10 -14.50 -1.33
N HIS A 36 -7.64 -14.24 -2.52
CA HIS A 36 -7.05 -13.30 -3.47
C HIS A 36 -7.15 -11.84 -2.99
N ILE A 37 -8.25 -11.47 -2.33
CA ILE A 37 -8.38 -10.14 -1.70
C ILE A 37 -7.35 -10.00 -0.57
N ASP A 38 -7.21 -11.01 0.28
CA ASP A 38 -6.24 -11.02 1.37
C ASP A 38 -4.81 -10.93 0.87
N GLU A 39 -4.45 -11.72 -0.15
CA GLU A 39 -3.13 -11.67 -0.80
C GLU A 39 -2.81 -10.25 -1.29
N ARG A 40 -3.74 -9.64 -2.03
CA ARG A 40 -3.57 -8.28 -2.52
C ARG A 40 -3.45 -7.26 -1.39
N PHE A 41 -4.24 -7.43 -0.33
CA PHE A 41 -4.19 -6.54 0.83
C PHE A 41 -2.82 -6.60 1.52
N PHE A 42 -2.29 -7.80 1.77
CA PHE A 42 -0.98 -7.97 2.40
C PHE A 42 0.17 -7.47 1.50
N LEU A 43 0.11 -7.70 0.20
CA LEU A 43 1.09 -7.14 -0.75
C LEU A 43 1.09 -5.61 -0.75
N ALA A 44 -0.09 -4.99 -0.71
CA ALA A 44 -0.22 -3.54 -0.63
C ALA A 44 0.34 -2.97 0.70
N ILE A 45 0.10 -3.65 1.84
CA ILE A 45 0.70 -3.30 3.13
C ILE A 45 2.23 -3.36 3.06
N GLU A 46 2.78 -4.47 2.55
CA GLU A 46 4.23 -4.67 2.48
C GLU A 46 4.89 -3.57 1.64
N LYS A 47 4.30 -3.25 0.49
CA LYS A 47 4.79 -2.19 -0.39
C LYS A 47 4.70 -0.81 0.26
N GLN A 48 3.59 -0.49 0.93
CA GLN A 48 3.40 0.79 1.62
C GLN A 48 4.45 0.95 2.73
N SER A 49 4.69 -0.11 3.51
CA SER A 49 5.69 -0.12 4.58
C SER A 49 7.11 0.14 4.06
N LYS A 50 7.51 -0.50 2.95
CA LYS A 50 8.80 -0.25 2.29
C LYS A 50 8.97 1.19 1.83
N LEU A 51 7.91 1.79 1.26
CA LEU A 51 7.94 3.17 0.80
C LEU A 51 8.00 4.18 1.96
N ILE A 52 7.26 3.94 3.04
CA ILE A 52 7.33 4.75 4.27
C ILE A 52 8.72 4.65 4.88
N ALA A 53 9.30 3.44 4.96
CA ALA A 53 10.66 3.25 5.45
C ALA A 53 11.68 4.00 4.58
N ARG A 54 11.53 4.00 3.25
CA ARG A 54 12.38 4.77 2.33
C ARG A 54 12.21 6.29 2.50
N LEU A 55 11.00 6.75 2.82
CA LEU A 55 10.71 8.15 3.10
C LEU A 55 11.34 8.62 4.41
N ASN A 56 11.30 7.76 5.43
CA ASN A 56 11.80 8.03 6.78
C ASN A 56 13.33 7.89 6.87
N ASN A 57 13.91 6.93 6.17
CA ASN A 57 15.37 6.73 6.07
C ASN A 57 16.02 7.74 5.11
N LYS A 58 15.63 9.03 5.15
CA LYS A 58 16.45 10.07 4.51
C LYS A 58 17.89 9.87 4.99
N PRO A 59 18.87 9.68 4.09
CA PRO A 59 20.26 9.80 4.53
C PRO A 59 20.39 11.18 5.16
N GLU A 60 20.96 11.25 6.36
CA GLU A 60 21.33 12.52 6.97
C GLU A 60 22.10 13.35 5.92
N GLY A 61 21.57 14.51 5.53
CA GLY A 61 22.25 15.42 4.60
C GLY A 61 21.62 15.68 3.23
N PHE A 62 20.41 15.20 2.92
CA PHE A 62 19.65 15.78 1.80
C PHE A 62 18.98 17.10 2.23
N PHE A 63 19.75 18.18 2.14
CA PHE A 63 19.29 19.58 2.06
C PHE A 63 18.97 19.97 0.61
#